data_AF-A0A8T4SCK7-F1
#
_entry.id   AF-A0A8T4SCK7-F1
#
_cell.length_a   1.000
_cell.length_b   1.000
_cell.length_c   1.000
_cell.angle_alpha   90.00
_cell.angle_beta   90.00
_cell.angle_gamma   90.00
#
_symmetry.space_group_name_H-M   'P 1'
#
loop_
_entity.id
_entity.type
_entity.pdbx_description
1 polymer ?
#
loop_
_entity_poly.entity_id
_entity_poly.type
_entity_poly.pdbx_seq_one_letter_code
_entity_poly.pdbx_strand_id
1 'polypeptide(L)'
;MKLLRLFMIACVIIILSTSAFSKGGTSGGSVVQPKVVEAAEPARPDCESFATIKERIACRLEFGQEKETTPEPCRVLPVAATCVKYYRDSVPCYEKDGKEKDKCFKDVLQFSKKSVKQQAKFDTRPLQSYMLLVLYDLEERVEEAVEDKELSVEDGAALITDIINLKIKVLERKPAAEIKAGLQKLKNKWPSEIK
;
A
#
# COMPACT_ATOMS: atom_id res chain seq x y z
N MET A 1 -15.84 4.65 -17.25
CA MET A 1 -14.54 5.36 -17.22
C MET A 1 -13.92 5.49 -18.62
N LYS A 2 -14.64 6.08 -19.59
CA LYS A 2 -14.12 6.33 -20.96
C LYS A 2 -14.10 7.81 -21.37
N LEU A 3 -14.49 8.72 -20.46
CA LEU A 3 -14.52 10.16 -20.74
C LEU A 3 -13.33 10.95 -20.17
N LEU A 4 -12.46 10.35 -19.34
CA LEU A 4 -11.34 11.07 -18.74
C LEU A 4 -10.06 11.09 -19.59
N ARG A 5 -9.99 10.27 -20.66
CA ARG A 5 -8.79 10.13 -21.51
C ARG A 5 -8.73 11.10 -22.70
N LEU A 6 -9.77 11.92 -22.91
CA LEU A 6 -9.82 12.91 -23.99
C LEU A 6 -9.32 14.31 -23.57
N PHE A 7 -9.19 14.59 -22.27
CA PHE A 7 -8.78 15.92 -21.79
C PHE A 7 -7.25 16.11 -21.67
N MET A 8 -6.46 15.03 -21.60
CA MET A 8 -5.00 15.14 -21.47
C MET A 8 -4.25 15.36 -22.80
N ILE A 9 -4.91 15.24 -23.95
CA ILE A 9 -4.29 15.46 -25.27
C ILE A 9 -4.49 16.91 -25.75
N ALA A 10 -5.41 17.67 -25.14
CA ALA A 10 -5.66 19.07 -25.50
C ALA A 10 -4.68 20.07 -24.86
N CYS A 11 -3.96 19.71 -23.80
CA CYS A 11 -3.04 20.63 -23.10
C CYS A 11 -1.62 20.68 -23.69
N VAL A 12 -1.28 19.83 -24.67
CA VAL A 12 0.06 19.78 -25.27
C VAL A 12 0.21 20.69 -26.51
N ILE A 13 -0.88 21.36 -26.95
CA ILE A 13 -0.88 22.21 -28.16
C ILE A 13 -0.78 23.73 -27.84
N ILE A 14 -0.61 24.13 -26.58
CA ILE A 14 -0.48 25.55 -26.17
C ILE A 14 0.95 25.86 -25.66
N ILE A 15 1.97 25.48 -26.44
CA ILE A 15 3.39 25.85 -26.17
C ILE A 15 4.06 26.42 -27.42
N LEU A 16 3.33 27.12 -28.30
CA LEU A 16 3.89 27.66 -29.55
C LEU A 16 3.23 28.98 -29.95
N SER A 17 3.50 30.05 -29.20
CA SER A 17 3.45 31.49 -29.59
C SER A 17 3.45 32.29 -28.27
N THR A 18 4.45 33.09 -27.90
CA THR A 18 4.98 34.25 -28.62
C THR A 18 6.39 34.59 -28.13
N SER A 19 7.33 34.75 -29.06
CA SER A 19 8.60 35.43 -28.85
C SER A 19 8.40 36.95 -28.90
N ALA A 20 8.46 37.60 -27.75
CA ALA A 20 8.63 39.05 -27.65
C ALA A 20 10.02 39.34 -27.09
N PHE A 21 10.92 39.80 -27.97
CA PHE A 21 12.20 40.38 -27.57
C PHE A 21 11.95 41.71 -26.87
N SER A 22 12.15 41.76 -25.55
CA SER A 22 12.35 43.01 -24.82
C SER A 22 13.84 43.20 -24.58
N LYS A 23 14.43 44.20 -25.24
CA LYS A 23 15.78 44.70 -24.99
C LYS A 23 15.67 45.80 -23.93
N GLY A 24 15.81 45.43 -22.66
CA GLY A 24 15.87 46.38 -21.54
C GLY A 24 17.26 46.38 -20.93
N GLY A 25 18.04 47.43 -21.17
CA GLY A 25 19.27 47.68 -20.44
C GLY A 25 18.96 48.12 -19.01
N THR A 26 19.64 47.52 -18.03
CA THR A 26 19.74 48.11 -16.70
C THR A 26 21.16 47.99 -16.18
N SER A 27 21.62 49.12 -15.66
CA SER A 27 22.94 49.39 -15.13
C SER A 27 23.29 48.49 -13.94
N GLY A 28 24.56 48.10 -13.87
CA GLY A 28 25.13 47.28 -12.82
C GLY A 28 24.91 47.84 -11.42
N GLY A 29 24.33 47.01 -10.57
CA GLY A 29 24.38 47.10 -9.12
C GLY A 29 24.53 45.69 -8.59
N SER A 30 25.75 45.33 -8.18
CA SER A 30 26.05 44.02 -7.60
C SER A 30 25.49 43.98 -6.17
N VAL A 31 24.17 43.81 -6.06
CA VAL A 31 23.52 43.47 -4.79
C VAL A 31 23.80 41.99 -4.59
N VAL A 32 24.69 41.68 -3.64
CA VAL A 32 24.85 40.34 -3.09
C VAL A 32 23.49 39.91 -2.57
N GLN A 33 22.75 39.13 -3.36
CA GLN A 33 21.52 38.52 -2.87
C GLN A 33 21.93 37.62 -1.70
N PRO A 34 21.32 37.81 -0.51
CA PRO A 34 21.47 36.84 0.56
C PRO A 34 21.08 35.49 -0.02
N LYS A 35 22.00 34.51 0.04
CA LYS A 35 21.70 33.13 -0.27
C LYS A 35 20.49 32.76 0.60
N VAL A 36 19.31 32.68 -0.02
CA VAL A 36 18.11 32.16 0.62
C VAL A 36 18.48 30.73 0.97
N VAL A 37 18.81 30.52 2.24
CA VAL A 37 19.04 29.21 2.79
C VAL A 37 17.65 28.59 2.78
N GLU A 38 17.35 27.87 1.70
CA GLU A 38 16.18 27.01 1.61
C GLU A 38 16.16 26.20 2.90
N ALA A 39 15.16 26.47 3.75
CA ALA A 39 15.05 25.82 5.03
C ALA A 39 14.98 24.33 4.75
N ALA A 40 15.99 23.59 5.20
CA ALA A 40 16.04 22.15 5.02
C ALA A 40 14.72 21.57 5.53
N GLU A 41 14.02 20.84 4.66
CA GLU A 41 12.79 20.15 5.08
C GLU A 41 13.09 19.34 6.35
N PRO A 42 12.17 19.37 7.34
CA PRO A 42 12.38 18.63 8.58
C PRO A 42 12.68 17.17 8.24
N ALA A 43 13.75 16.63 8.84
CA ALA A 43 14.13 15.24 8.62
C ALA A 43 12.92 14.33 8.92
N ARG A 44 12.53 13.52 7.94
CA ARG A 44 11.41 12.58 8.10
C ARG A 44 11.74 11.58 9.22
N PRO A 45 10.76 11.22 10.08
CA PRO A 45 11.01 10.26 11.14
C PRO A 45 11.32 8.88 10.56
N ASP A 46 12.23 8.13 11.20
CA ASP A 46 12.41 6.71 10.90
C ASP A 46 11.22 5.93 11.47
N CYS A 47 10.25 5.60 10.62
CA CYS A 47 9.07 4.85 11.01
C CYS A 47 9.38 3.48 11.60
N GLU A 48 10.56 2.90 11.38
CA GLU A 48 10.94 1.60 11.95
C GLU A 48 11.35 1.68 13.42
N SER A 49 11.64 2.88 13.91
CA SER A 49 12.07 3.12 15.29
C SER A 49 10.93 3.10 16.32
N PHE A 50 9.66 3.20 15.87
CA PHE A 50 8.53 3.18 16.79
C PHE A 50 8.29 1.78 17.38
N ALA A 51 7.93 1.76 18.67
CA ALA A 51 7.80 0.53 19.44
C ALA A 51 6.60 -0.32 18.99
N THR A 52 5.44 0.31 18.77
CA THR A 52 4.21 -0.42 18.46
C THR A 52 3.96 -0.53 16.96
N ILE A 53 3.26 -1.60 16.56
CA ILE A 53 2.83 -1.82 15.18
C ILE A 53 1.97 -0.62 14.69
N LYS A 54 1.02 -0.16 15.53
CA LYS A 54 0.13 0.96 15.19
C LYS A 54 0.90 2.25 14.92
N GLU A 55 1.89 2.59 15.75
CA GLU A 55 2.71 3.80 15.55
C GLU A 55 3.55 3.72 14.27
N ARG A 56 4.13 2.55 13.97
CA ARG A 56 4.87 2.36 12.71
C ARG A 56 3.98 2.55 11.50
N ILE A 57 2.78 1.97 11.51
CA ILE A 57 1.81 2.11 10.42
C ILE A 57 1.36 3.57 10.29
N ALA A 58 0.98 4.22 11.39
CA ALA A 58 0.57 5.62 11.37
C ALA A 58 1.66 6.52 10.80
N CYS A 59 2.92 6.29 11.18
CA CYS A 59 4.07 6.99 10.62
C CYS A 59 4.19 6.78 9.11
N ARG A 60 4.08 5.53 8.62
CA ARG A 60 4.18 5.21 7.18
C ARG A 60 3.02 5.81 6.37
N LEU A 61 1.81 5.82 6.92
CA LEU A 61 0.65 6.47 6.30
C LEU A 61 0.83 8.00 6.18
N GLU A 62 1.43 8.64 7.19
CA GLU A 62 1.60 10.10 7.24
C GLU A 62 2.80 10.57 6.39
N PHE A 63 3.94 9.86 6.48
CA PHE A 63 5.21 10.33 5.92
C PHE A 63 5.73 9.48 4.75
N GLY A 64 5.02 8.41 4.41
CA GLY A 64 5.45 7.40 3.44
C GLY A 64 6.54 6.49 4.00
N GLN A 65 7.05 5.61 3.15
CA GLN A 65 8.12 4.68 3.47
C GLN A 65 9.31 4.90 2.52
N GLU A 66 10.45 5.35 3.06
CA GLU A 66 11.64 5.68 2.23
C GLU A 66 12.43 4.46 1.75
N LYS A 67 12.35 3.33 2.46
CA LYS A 67 13.13 2.12 2.17
C LYS A 67 12.23 0.89 2.25
N GLU A 68 12.48 -0.10 1.40
CA GLU A 68 11.82 -1.40 1.50
C GLU A 68 12.12 -2.03 2.86
N THR A 69 11.09 -2.27 3.67
CA THR A 69 11.20 -2.90 4.98
C THR A 69 10.56 -4.27 4.96
N THR A 70 10.98 -5.13 5.89
CA THR A 70 10.26 -6.38 6.15
C THR A 70 8.80 -6.07 6.50
N PRO A 71 7.81 -6.63 5.78
CA PRO A 71 6.40 -6.43 6.08
C PRO A 71 6.10 -6.80 7.53
N GLU A 72 5.23 -6.03 8.20
CA GLU A 72 4.92 -6.22 9.63
C GLU A 72 4.56 -7.68 10.00
N PRO A 73 3.71 -8.40 9.23
CA PRO A 73 3.40 -9.80 9.54
C PRO A 73 4.62 -10.73 9.47
N CYS A 74 5.63 -10.37 8.67
CA CYS A 74 6.83 -11.17 8.48
C CYS A 74 7.89 -10.95 9.56
N ARG A 75 7.84 -9.84 10.33
CA ARG A 75 8.82 -9.51 11.38
C ARG A 75 8.75 -10.46 12.58
N VAL A 76 7.56 -10.95 12.89
CA VAL A 76 7.31 -11.78 14.09
C VAL A 76 7.51 -13.27 13.86
N LEU A 77 7.82 -13.68 12.63
CA LEU A 77 7.91 -15.09 12.26
C LEU A 77 9.35 -15.58 12.17
N PRO A 78 9.63 -16.82 12.61
CA PRO A 78 10.95 -17.44 12.45
C PRO A 78 11.32 -17.68 10.97
N VAL A 79 10.37 -17.56 10.04
CA VAL A 79 10.54 -17.80 8.60
C VAL A 79 10.35 -16.52 7.77
N ALA A 80 10.84 -15.39 8.28
CA ALA A 80 10.70 -14.06 7.65
C ALA A 80 11.03 -14.06 6.15
N ALA A 81 12.10 -14.74 5.72
CA ALA A 81 12.51 -14.80 4.31
C ALA A 81 11.46 -15.42 3.38
N THR A 82 10.79 -16.50 3.81
CA THR A 82 9.72 -17.14 3.03
C THR A 82 8.50 -16.22 2.94
N CYS A 83 8.15 -15.55 4.05
CA CYS A 83 7.06 -14.59 4.10
C CYS A 83 7.31 -13.40 3.16
N VAL A 84 8.52 -12.82 3.20
CA VAL A 84 8.96 -11.74 2.31
C VAL A 84 8.94 -12.17 0.85
N LYS A 85 9.42 -13.38 0.54
CA LYS A 85 9.40 -13.91 -0.82
C LYS A 85 7.97 -14.01 -1.36
N TYR A 86 7.04 -14.56 -0.59
CA TYR A 86 5.64 -14.64 -1.01
C TYR A 86 5.06 -13.27 -1.31
N TYR A 87 5.33 -12.28 -0.44
CA TYR A 87 4.88 -10.92 -0.65
C TYR A 87 5.43 -10.35 -1.96
N ARG A 88 6.75 -10.39 -2.15
CA ARG A 88 7.43 -9.91 -3.35
C ARG A 88 6.89 -10.56 -4.63
N ASP A 89 6.70 -11.88 -4.63
CA ASP A 89 6.21 -12.60 -5.81
C ASP A 89 4.73 -12.26 -6.13
N SER A 90 3.97 -11.76 -5.15
CA SER A 90 2.58 -11.34 -5.33
C SER A 90 2.40 -9.88 -5.76
N VAL A 91 3.44 -9.04 -5.67
CA VAL A 91 3.39 -7.60 -6.02
C VAL A 91 2.73 -7.35 -7.39
N PRO A 92 3.10 -8.05 -8.48
CA PRO A 92 2.50 -7.80 -9.80
C PRO A 92 1.01 -8.14 -9.90
N CYS A 93 0.45 -8.85 -8.92
CA CYS A 93 -0.98 -9.15 -8.90
C CYS A 93 -1.82 -7.98 -8.38
N TYR A 94 -1.26 -7.10 -7.53
CA TYR A 94 -2.00 -5.95 -7.00
C TYR A 94 -2.27 -4.89 -8.08
N GLU A 95 -1.47 -4.84 -9.15
CA GLU A 95 -1.70 -4.01 -10.34
C GLU A 95 -2.91 -4.44 -11.20
N LYS A 96 -3.57 -5.55 -10.86
CA LYS A 96 -4.72 -6.11 -11.61
C LYS A 96 -6.00 -5.89 -10.84
N ASP A 97 -7.16 -6.05 -11.49
CA ASP A 97 -8.45 -5.89 -10.83
C ASP A 97 -9.32 -7.16 -10.86
N GLY A 98 -10.21 -7.27 -9.87
CA GLY A 98 -11.31 -8.24 -9.83
C GLY A 98 -10.88 -9.68 -10.13
N LYS A 99 -11.42 -10.26 -11.22
CA LYS A 99 -11.15 -11.65 -11.60
C LYS A 99 -9.71 -11.88 -12.06
N GLU A 100 -9.04 -10.86 -12.58
CA GLU A 100 -7.66 -10.97 -13.04
C GLU A 100 -6.69 -10.98 -11.86
N LYS A 101 -6.93 -10.15 -10.83
CA LYS A 101 -6.21 -10.19 -9.54
C LYS A 101 -6.35 -11.56 -8.87
N ASP A 102 -7.59 -12.04 -8.73
CA ASP A 102 -7.89 -13.37 -8.15
C ASP A 102 -7.19 -14.52 -8.91
N LYS A 103 -7.20 -14.47 -10.24
CA LYS A 103 -6.48 -15.45 -11.07
C LYS A 103 -4.97 -15.37 -10.83
N CYS A 104 -4.40 -14.17 -10.82
CA CYS A 104 -2.96 -13.97 -10.59
C CYS A 104 -2.53 -14.52 -9.23
N PHE A 105 -3.28 -14.23 -8.16
CA PHE A 105 -3.01 -14.80 -6.84
C PHE A 105 -3.01 -16.34 -6.84
N LYS A 106 -3.97 -16.96 -7.53
CA LYS A 106 -4.03 -18.42 -7.63
C LYS A 106 -2.84 -19.00 -8.40
N ASP A 107 -2.42 -18.32 -9.46
CA ASP A 107 -1.27 -18.71 -10.29
C ASP A 107 0.05 -18.60 -9.50
N VAL A 108 0.26 -17.50 -8.76
CA VAL A 108 1.45 -17.30 -7.88
C VAL A 108 1.54 -18.40 -6.82
N LEU A 109 0.40 -18.80 -6.25
CA LEU A 109 0.32 -19.85 -5.24
C LEU A 109 0.32 -21.27 -5.83
N GLN A 110 0.43 -21.41 -7.15
CA GLN A 110 0.37 -22.69 -7.85
C GLN A 110 -0.83 -23.53 -7.42
N PHE A 111 -2.00 -22.90 -7.24
CA PHE A 111 -3.23 -23.69 -7.09
C PHE A 111 -3.32 -24.60 -8.31
N SER A 112 -3.30 -25.91 -8.07
CA SER A 112 -3.57 -26.88 -9.12
C SER A 112 -4.93 -26.54 -9.75
N LYS A 113 -5.21 -26.91 -11.01
CA LYS A 113 -6.50 -26.62 -11.69
C LYS A 113 -7.77 -27.10 -10.94
N LYS A 114 -7.64 -27.65 -9.73
CA LYS A 114 -8.69 -27.93 -8.75
C LYS A 114 -9.04 -26.65 -7.99
N SER A 115 -10.32 -26.45 -7.67
CA SER A 115 -10.77 -25.29 -6.89
C SER A 115 -10.05 -25.18 -5.54
N VAL A 116 -9.94 -23.97 -4.98
CA VAL A 116 -9.35 -23.73 -3.64
C VAL A 116 -9.92 -24.68 -2.58
N LYS A 117 -11.24 -24.92 -2.62
CA LYS A 117 -11.95 -25.86 -1.74
C LYS A 117 -11.51 -27.32 -1.89
N GLN A 118 -11.19 -27.76 -3.11
CA GLN A 118 -10.72 -29.13 -3.36
C GLN A 118 -9.29 -29.32 -2.86
N GLN A 119 -8.43 -28.32 -2.99
CA GLN A 119 -7.05 -28.39 -2.51
C GLN A 119 -6.98 -28.32 -0.98
N ALA A 120 -7.82 -27.49 -0.36
CA ALA A 120 -7.93 -27.37 1.10
C ALA A 120 -8.29 -28.68 1.84
N LYS A 121 -8.86 -29.68 1.14
CA LYS A 121 -9.13 -31.01 1.72
C LYS A 121 -7.86 -31.84 1.96
N PHE A 122 -6.78 -31.53 1.24
CA PHE A 122 -5.52 -32.29 1.28
C PHE A 122 -4.39 -31.47 1.88
N ASP A 123 -4.38 -30.15 1.63
CA ASP A 123 -3.39 -29.22 2.13
C ASP A 123 -4.01 -27.84 2.34
N THR A 124 -3.97 -27.35 3.57
CA THR A 124 -4.50 -26.02 3.93
C THR A 124 -3.51 -24.88 3.66
N ARG A 125 -2.24 -25.18 3.38
CA ARG A 125 -1.20 -24.15 3.14
C ARG A 125 -1.53 -23.23 1.96
N PRO A 126 -2.02 -23.72 0.80
CA PRO A 126 -2.42 -22.84 -0.30
C PRO A 126 -3.59 -21.93 0.08
N LEU A 127 -4.55 -22.43 0.87
CA LEU A 127 -5.69 -21.64 1.34
C LEU A 127 -5.24 -20.54 2.31
N GLN A 128 -4.34 -20.85 3.24
CA GLN A 128 -3.75 -19.87 4.16
C GLN A 128 -2.97 -18.80 3.40
N SER A 129 -2.17 -19.21 2.42
CA SER A 129 -1.41 -18.29 1.58
C SER A 129 -2.33 -17.40 0.75
N TYR A 130 -3.44 -17.94 0.24
CA TYR A 130 -4.46 -17.15 -0.47
C TYR A 130 -5.15 -16.15 0.46
N MET A 131 -5.51 -16.57 1.67
CA MET A 131 -6.08 -15.67 2.68
C MET A 131 -5.12 -14.51 2.99
N LEU A 132 -3.81 -14.79 3.06
CA LEU A 132 -2.80 -13.76 3.29
C LEU A 132 -2.80 -12.70 2.17
N LEU A 133 -2.86 -13.11 0.91
CA LEU A 133 -2.93 -12.19 -0.24
C LEU A 133 -4.22 -11.36 -0.23
N VAL A 134 -5.36 -11.96 0.11
CA VAL A 134 -6.62 -11.23 0.26
C VAL A 134 -6.54 -10.22 1.40
N LEU A 135 -5.90 -10.55 2.52
CA LEU A 135 -5.69 -9.61 3.61
C LEU A 135 -4.72 -8.47 3.23
N TYR A 136 -3.77 -8.69 2.33
CA TYR A 136 -2.95 -7.61 1.77
C TYR A 136 -3.76 -6.70 0.84
N ASP A 137 -4.62 -7.26 0.00
CA ASP A 137 -5.54 -6.47 -0.83
C ASP A 137 -6.48 -5.58 0.02
N LEU A 138 -6.90 -6.06 1.20
CA LEU A 138 -7.66 -5.24 2.15
C LEU A 138 -6.82 -4.13 2.80
N GLU A 139 -5.53 -4.37 3.03
CA GLU A 139 -4.61 -3.36 3.59
C GLU A 139 -4.40 -2.23 2.57
N GLU A 140 -4.13 -2.58 1.32
CA GLU A 140 -3.96 -1.64 0.19
C GLU A 140 -5.18 -0.70 0.07
N ARG A 141 -6.41 -1.23 0.14
CA ARG A 141 -7.63 -0.41 0.10
C ARG A 141 -7.76 0.56 1.27
N VAL A 142 -7.24 0.19 2.44
CA VAL A 142 -7.25 1.10 3.61
C VAL A 142 -6.19 2.18 3.42
N GLU A 143 -5.01 1.84 2.90
CA GLU A 143 -3.96 2.80 2.55
C GLU A 143 -4.47 3.80 1.50
N GLU A 144 -5.09 3.32 0.41
CA GLU A 144 -5.72 4.15 -0.62
C GLU A 144 -6.79 5.08 -0.03
N ALA A 145 -7.67 4.59 0.84
CA ALA A 145 -8.69 5.41 1.48
C ALA A 145 -8.11 6.52 2.38
N VAL A 146 -6.95 6.28 3.00
CA VAL A 146 -6.22 7.31 3.76
C VAL A 146 -5.58 8.32 2.81
N GLU A 147 -4.94 7.87 1.74
CA GLU A 147 -4.35 8.74 0.71
C GLU A 147 -5.39 9.66 0.05
N ASP A 148 -6.58 9.11 -0.25
CA ASP A 148 -7.73 9.82 -0.80
C ASP A 148 -8.47 10.69 0.23
N LYS A 149 -8.04 10.67 1.49
CA LYS A 149 -8.62 11.40 2.63
C LYS A 149 -10.08 11.02 2.93
N GLU A 150 -10.48 9.82 2.52
CA GLU A 150 -11.76 9.20 2.90
C GLU A 150 -11.70 8.59 4.31
N LEU A 151 -10.49 8.30 4.79
CA LEU A 151 -10.23 7.76 6.12
C LEU A 151 -9.10 8.55 6.83
N SER A 152 -9.21 8.75 8.14
CA SER A 152 -8.13 9.38 8.92
C SER A 152 -6.92 8.45 9.04
N VAL A 153 -5.72 9.02 9.21
CA VAL A 153 -4.50 8.22 9.47
C VAL A 153 -4.64 7.37 10.73
N GLU A 154 -5.30 7.88 11.77
CA GLU A 154 -5.52 7.12 13.00
C GLU A 154 -6.43 5.90 12.78
N ASP A 155 -7.55 6.08 12.08
CA ASP A 155 -8.50 5.00 11.78
C ASP A 155 -7.89 3.99 10.81
N GLY A 156 -7.17 4.47 9.80
CA GLY A 156 -6.42 3.65 8.86
C GLY A 156 -5.37 2.80 9.55
N ALA A 157 -4.55 3.40 10.43
CA ALA A 157 -3.57 2.67 11.20
C ALA A 157 -4.20 1.62 12.11
N ALA A 158 -5.37 1.89 12.70
CA ALA A 158 -6.09 0.93 13.52
C ALA A 158 -6.63 -0.26 12.69
N LEU A 159 -7.22 -0.02 11.51
CA LEU A 159 -7.71 -1.06 10.61
C LEU A 159 -6.56 -1.93 10.06
N ILE A 160 -5.49 -1.31 9.59
CA ILE A 160 -4.29 -2.01 9.10
C ILE A 160 -3.65 -2.83 10.22
N THR A 161 -3.61 -2.32 11.46
CA THR A 161 -3.15 -3.09 12.62
C THR A 161 -4.00 -4.35 12.83
N ASP A 162 -5.33 -4.25 12.73
CA ASP A 162 -6.24 -5.41 12.84
C ASP A 162 -6.03 -6.41 11.69
N ILE A 163 -5.79 -5.92 10.47
CA ILE A 163 -5.45 -6.73 9.29
C ILE A 163 -4.12 -7.46 9.50
N ILE A 164 -3.06 -6.77 9.92
CA ILE A 164 -1.74 -7.37 10.23
C ILE A 164 -1.86 -8.45 11.30
N ASN A 165 -2.63 -8.20 12.36
CA ASN A 165 -2.87 -9.20 13.40
C ASN A 165 -3.58 -10.45 12.86
N LEU A 166 -4.50 -10.30 11.89
CA LEU A 166 -5.09 -11.42 11.18
C LEU A 166 -4.08 -12.16 10.30
N LYS A 167 -3.22 -11.44 9.57
CA LYS A 167 -2.14 -12.02 8.76
C LYS A 167 -1.19 -12.86 9.62
N ILE A 168 -0.80 -12.35 10.79
CA ILE A 168 0.02 -13.07 11.77
C ILE A 168 -0.67 -14.37 12.19
N LYS A 169 -1.96 -14.34 12.56
CA LYS A 169 -2.72 -15.55 12.92
C LYS A 169 -2.77 -16.58 11.79
N VAL A 170 -2.91 -16.13 10.55
CA VAL A 170 -2.88 -17.00 9.35
C VAL A 170 -1.51 -17.66 9.22
N LEU A 171 -0.43 -16.89 9.36
CA LEU A 171 0.95 -17.35 9.23
C LEU A 171 1.36 -18.30 10.38
N GLU A 172 0.89 -18.05 11.60
CA GLU A 172 1.03 -18.94 12.76
C GLU A 172 0.14 -20.18 12.70
N ARG A 173 -0.67 -20.32 11.64
CA ARG A 173 -1.61 -21.42 11.43
C ARG A 173 -2.61 -21.60 12.58
N LYS A 174 -3.09 -20.48 13.14
CA LYS A 174 -4.15 -20.52 14.15
C LYS A 174 -5.41 -21.20 13.59
N PRO A 175 -6.25 -21.80 14.46
CA PRO A 175 -7.51 -22.42 14.07
C PRO A 175 -8.40 -21.49 13.23
N ALA A 176 -9.09 -22.06 12.24
CA ALA A 176 -9.97 -21.31 11.34
C ALA A 176 -11.06 -20.52 12.10
N ALA A 177 -11.51 -21.01 13.26
CA ALA A 177 -12.47 -20.32 14.12
C ALA A 177 -11.93 -18.97 14.63
N GLU A 178 -10.64 -18.91 15.01
CA GLU A 178 -10.00 -17.67 15.48
C GLU A 178 -9.84 -16.65 14.35
N ILE A 179 -9.44 -17.13 13.16
CA ILE A 179 -9.33 -16.30 11.96
C ILE A 179 -10.71 -15.75 11.59
N LYS A 180 -11.75 -16.60 11.58
CA LYS A 180 -13.13 -16.20 11.28
C LYS A 180 -13.66 -15.17 12.28
N ALA A 181 -13.38 -15.35 13.57
CA ALA A 181 -13.76 -14.39 14.60
C ALA A 181 -13.09 -13.03 14.38
N GLY A 182 -11.80 -13.01 14.02
CA GLY A 182 -11.09 -11.78 13.69
C GLY A 182 -11.63 -11.12 12.41
N LEU A 183 -11.92 -11.90 11.36
CA LEU A 183 -12.55 -11.39 10.13
C LEU A 183 -13.92 -10.77 10.40
N GLN A 184 -14.72 -11.37 11.28
CA GLN A 184 -16.01 -10.81 11.67
C GLN A 184 -15.85 -9.49 12.41
N LYS A 185 -14.87 -9.37 13.31
CA LYS A 185 -14.54 -8.11 13.98
C LYS A 185 -14.12 -7.04 12.98
N LEU A 186 -13.23 -7.38 12.04
CA LEU A 186 -12.77 -6.46 11.00
C LEU A 186 -13.96 -6.00 10.14
N LYS A 187 -14.81 -6.93 9.69
CA LYS A 187 -16.01 -6.61 8.91
C LYS A 187 -16.96 -5.64 9.64
N ASN A 188 -17.14 -5.80 10.95
CA ASN A 188 -18.01 -4.93 11.74
C ASN A 188 -17.45 -3.50 11.91
N LYS A 189 -16.13 -3.33 11.75
CA LYS A 189 -15.45 -2.03 11.78
C LYS A 189 -15.24 -1.44 10.39
N TRP A 190 -15.52 -2.20 9.33
CA TRP A 190 -15.18 -1.80 7.97
C TRP A 190 -15.99 -0.56 7.55
N PRO A 191 -15.34 0.56 7.23
CA PRO A 191 -16.04 1.76 6.80
C PRO A 191 -16.75 1.53 5.47
N SER A 192 -17.88 2.19 5.27
CA SER A 192 -18.68 2.06 4.03
C SER A 192 -18.04 2.75 2.82
N GLU A 193 -17.09 3.63 3.09
CA GLU A 193 -16.33 4.45 2.17
C GLU A 193 -15.30 3.58 1.40
N ILE A 194 -14.73 2.57 2.07
CA ILE A 194 -13.72 1.67 1.49
C ILE A 194 -14.40 0.60 0.61
N LYS A 195 -14.12 0.64 -0.69
CA LYS A 195 -14.74 -0.23 -1.71
C LYS A 195 -14.04 -1.57 -1.92
#